data_AF-A0A0R1NQJ3-F1
#
_entry.id   AF-A0A0R1NQJ3-F1
#
_cell.length_a   1.000
_cell.length_b   1.000
_cell.length_c   1.000
_cell.angle_alpha   90.00
_cell.angle_beta   90.00
_cell.angle_gamma   90.00
#
_symmetry.space_group_name_H-M   'P 1'
#
loop_
_entity.id
_entity.type
_entity.pdbx_description
1 polymer ?
#
loop_
_entity_poly.entity_id
_entity_poly.type
_entity_poly.pdbx_seq_one_letter_code
_entity_poly.pdbx_strand_id
1 'polypeptide(L)'
;MMACFACLATVLVFLVGGQSHDVQADDTPTEITTKVYVVDTKGNQLKAPEQFTIVVANPNANCVNVSVPGYDPAKTLHSVKFITDPTFQAYTNTSSKTFLLDTPNNRVIGTIQPSNPNDPPQISYQYMDGFQSLVDKGFMKSFSTISEALVNFLDATKAGIAFDGTPPLDINMYGQITPTSITVTYQYQPASATVNYVNDNANGAIVYSEPIDGFVGKTGEYTPVAPAGYQLVDPKPIAYTLTKDTDNLTVHVVPKTAPVVPSGPSDNPVLAKQESSTTPTVPTPSKQPTVTEQPSVPNYAAVKGAAVYATKGIYLYKTSNFKNSQRIAKYPKVKRVSRPMFVVVDYARSTNGALRYKVRDVNHGSKTAGKVGYITANRKYVVPVYYQSMPKNNKITVINKKGVNAYKRVNLTNKVTNYKKGTHLTIKKIVKHNLTTRYQLVNGNYITGNKKLVIQGNY
;
A
#
# COMPACT_ATOMS: atom_id res chain seq x y z
N MET A 1 -40.21 -27.33 22.90
CA MET A 1 -39.33 -27.54 21.72
C MET A 1 -39.44 -26.39 20.70
N MET A 2 -39.60 -25.13 21.15
CA MET A 2 -39.86 -23.97 20.28
C MET A 2 -39.01 -22.73 20.62
N ALA A 3 -38.13 -22.84 21.63
CA ALA A 3 -37.18 -21.78 22.02
C ALA A 3 -35.76 -21.98 21.44
N CYS A 4 -35.50 -23.09 20.73
CA CYS A 4 -34.15 -23.50 20.31
C CYS A 4 -33.77 -23.05 18.88
N PHE A 5 -34.70 -22.47 18.12
CA PHE A 5 -34.46 -21.99 16.74
C PHE A 5 -34.00 -20.52 16.66
N ALA A 6 -34.20 -19.72 17.70
CA ALA A 6 -33.93 -18.27 17.66
C ALA A 6 -32.43 -17.92 17.65
N CYS A 7 -31.57 -18.75 18.26
CA CYS A 7 -30.12 -18.49 18.31
C CYS A 7 -29.33 -19.03 17.10
N LEU A 8 -29.91 -19.92 16.27
CA LEU A 8 -29.27 -20.36 15.03
C LEU A 8 -29.45 -19.31 13.92
N ALA A 9 -30.62 -18.67 13.88
CA ALA A 9 -30.97 -17.67 12.87
C ALA A 9 -30.07 -16.43 12.94
N THR A 10 -29.69 -15.94 14.13
CA THR A 10 -28.96 -14.66 14.25
C THR A 10 -27.51 -14.71 13.74
N VAL A 11 -26.85 -15.88 13.82
CA VAL A 11 -25.47 -16.05 13.32
C VAL A 11 -25.46 -16.45 11.84
N LEU A 12 -26.43 -17.24 11.37
CA LEU A 12 -26.57 -17.56 9.95
C LEU A 12 -27.05 -16.37 9.11
N VAL A 13 -27.79 -15.41 9.70
CA VAL A 13 -28.18 -14.14 9.05
C VAL A 13 -26.98 -13.33 8.54
N PHE A 14 -25.77 -13.54 9.09
CA PHE A 14 -24.53 -12.91 8.57
C PHE A 14 -24.15 -13.39 7.16
N LEU A 15 -24.51 -14.61 6.78
CA LEU A 15 -24.32 -15.17 5.44
C LEU A 15 -25.61 -15.09 4.62
N VAL A 16 -26.77 -15.33 5.23
CA VAL A 16 -28.02 -15.75 4.56
C VAL A 16 -29.09 -14.64 4.49
N GLY A 17 -28.73 -13.37 4.65
CA GLY A 17 -29.65 -12.27 4.32
C GLY A 17 -29.97 -12.25 2.81
N GLY A 18 -31.02 -12.97 2.40
CA GLY A 18 -31.50 -13.09 1.02
C GLY A 18 -32.25 -14.41 0.79
N GLN A 19 -33.22 -14.44 -0.14
CA GLN A 19 -33.86 -15.69 -0.59
C GLN A 19 -32.80 -16.53 -1.32
N SER A 20 -32.67 -17.83 -0.97
CA SER A 20 -31.84 -18.78 -1.72
C SER A 20 -32.47 -19.03 -3.08
N HIS A 21 -31.68 -18.97 -4.15
CA HIS A 21 -32.12 -19.43 -5.47
C HIS A 21 -31.68 -20.88 -5.67
N ASP A 22 -32.63 -21.80 -5.78
CA ASP A 22 -32.38 -23.15 -6.27
C ASP A 22 -32.18 -23.08 -7.79
N VAL A 23 -30.98 -23.41 -8.25
CA VAL A 23 -30.62 -23.42 -9.68
C VAL A 23 -31.50 -24.46 -10.43
N GLN A 24 -32.22 -24.03 -11.45
CA GLN A 24 -33.01 -24.91 -12.34
C GLN A 24 -32.11 -25.51 -13.43
N ALA A 25 -32.45 -26.73 -13.89
CA ALA A 25 -31.63 -27.55 -14.78
C ALA A 25 -31.43 -27.01 -16.22
N ASP A 26 -32.05 -25.89 -16.58
CA ASP A 26 -32.07 -25.32 -17.95
C ASP A 26 -31.22 -24.04 -18.11
N ASP A 27 -30.58 -23.55 -17.05
CA ASP A 27 -29.68 -22.40 -17.14
C ASP A 27 -28.34 -22.81 -17.78
N THR A 28 -27.94 -22.12 -18.84
CA THR A 28 -26.56 -22.17 -19.38
C THR A 28 -25.55 -22.15 -18.24
N PRO A 29 -24.47 -22.96 -18.29
CA PRO A 29 -23.52 -23.05 -17.19
C PRO A 29 -22.95 -21.65 -16.89
N THR A 30 -23.40 -21.07 -15.78
CA THR A 30 -22.97 -19.74 -15.37
C THR A 30 -21.58 -19.91 -14.75
N GLU A 31 -20.54 -19.47 -15.46
CA GLU A 31 -19.18 -19.47 -14.95
C GLU A 31 -18.98 -18.28 -14.02
N ILE A 32 -18.54 -18.53 -12.80
CA ILE A 32 -18.30 -17.49 -11.80
C ILE A 32 -16.84 -17.51 -11.43
N THR A 33 -16.13 -16.43 -11.75
CA THR A 33 -14.71 -16.28 -11.41
C THR A 33 -14.56 -15.38 -10.19
N THR A 34 -14.03 -15.95 -9.11
CA THR A 34 -13.75 -15.23 -7.86
C THR A 34 -12.29 -14.82 -7.82
N LYS A 35 -12.00 -13.54 -7.58
CA LYS A 35 -10.63 -13.04 -7.33
C LYS A 35 -10.38 -12.83 -5.84
N VAL A 36 -9.31 -13.41 -5.32
CA VAL A 36 -8.93 -13.33 -3.92
C VAL A 36 -7.71 -12.42 -3.76
N TYR A 37 -7.86 -11.39 -2.95
CA TYR A 37 -6.81 -10.44 -2.61
C TYR A 37 -6.43 -10.58 -1.14
N VAL A 38 -5.13 -10.70 -0.87
CA VAL A 38 -4.59 -10.73 0.49
C VAL A 38 -3.70 -9.50 0.69
N VAL A 39 -4.16 -8.58 1.54
CA VAL A 39 -3.56 -7.27 1.74
C VAL A 39 -3.44 -6.91 3.21
N ASP A 40 -2.71 -5.84 3.53
CA ASP A 40 -2.73 -5.24 4.87
C ASP A 40 -3.56 -3.96 4.96
N THR A 41 -3.72 -3.41 6.18
CA THR A 41 -4.44 -2.15 6.44
C THR A 41 -3.81 -0.90 5.81
N LYS A 42 -2.59 -0.99 5.26
CA LYS A 42 -1.99 0.07 4.43
C LYS A 42 -2.15 -0.19 2.92
N GLY A 43 -2.78 -1.28 2.55
CA GLY A 43 -2.97 -1.72 1.16
C GLY A 43 -1.72 -2.31 0.53
N ASN A 44 -0.73 -2.73 1.33
CA ASN A 44 0.36 -3.54 0.79
C ASN A 44 -0.17 -4.93 0.46
N GLN A 45 0.28 -5.45 -0.66
CA GLN A 45 -0.10 -6.77 -1.11
C GLN A 45 0.80 -7.81 -0.43
N LEU A 46 0.18 -8.75 0.30
CA LEU A 46 0.88 -9.75 1.10
C LEU A 46 1.04 -11.08 0.35
N LYS A 47 0.16 -11.35 -0.62
CA LYS A 47 0.20 -12.51 -1.51
C LYS A 47 -0.15 -12.09 -2.94
N ALA A 48 0.36 -12.79 -3.95
CA ALA A 48 -0.12 -12.62 -5.33
C ALA A 48 -1.65 -12.84 -5.37
N PRO A 49 -2.42 -12.09 -6.18
CA PRO A 49 -3.86 -12.29 -6.23
C PRO A 49 -4.10 -13.63 -6.91
N GLU A 50 -4.94 -14.45 -6.28
CA GLU A 50 -5.33 -15.75 -6.81
C GLU A 50 -6.78 -15.70 -7.28
N GLN A 51 -7.17 -16.67 -8.09
CA GLN A 51 -8.55 -16.78 -8.55
C GLN A 51 -8.93 -18.24 -8.75
N PHE A 52 -10.22 -18.51 -8.63
CA PHE A 52 -10.82 -19.78 -9.00
C PHE A 52 -12.12 -19.53 -9.75
N THR A 53 -12.49 -20.48 -10.59
CA THR A 53 -13.70 -20.43 -11.39
C THR A 53 -14.58 -21.62 -11.04
N ILE A 54 -15.86 -21.37 -10.82
CA ILE A 54 -16.86 -22.40 -10.60
C ILE A 54 -17.74 -22.46 -11.84
N VAL A 55 -17.96 -23.67 -12.34
CA VAL A 55 -19.00 -23.97 -13.30
C VAL A 55 -20.13 -24.63 -12.52
N VAL A 56 -21.32 -24.03 -12.50
CA VAL A 56 -22.45 -24.50 -11.67
C VAL A 56 -22.81 -25.98 -11.94
N ALA A 57 -22.58 -26.46 -13.16
CA ALA A 57 -22.79 -27.86 -13.55
C ALA A 57 -21.71 -28.85 -13.04
N ASN A 58 -20.54 -28.36 -12.58
CA ASN A 58 -19.45 -29.20 -12.05
C ASN A 58 -18.57 -28.41 -11.07
N PRO A 59 -18.98 -28.29 -9.79
CA PRO A 59 -18.30 -27.45 -8.81
C PRO A 59 -17.06 -28.14 -8.20
N ASN A 60 -15.98 -28.26 -8.96
CA ASN A 60 -14.71 -28.81 -8.47
C ASN A 60 -13.66 -27.72 -8.20
N ALA A 61 -13.99 -26.76 -7.33
CA ALA A 61 -13.07 -25.72 -6.89
C ALA A 61 -12.60 -25.97 -5.45
N ASN A 62 -11.37 -25.57 -5.14
CA ASN A 62 -10.85 -25.50 -3.78
C ASN A 62 -10.87 -24.05 -3.29
N CYS A 63 -10.95 -23.88 -1.97
CA CYS A 63 -10.74 -22.58 -1.35
C CYS A 63 -9.31 -22.08 -1.58
N VAL A 64 -9.14 -20.76 -1.71
CA VAL A 64 -7.82 -20.13 -1.76
C VAL A 64 -7.24 -20.05 -0.35
N ASN A 65 -6.01 -20.53 -0.18
CA ASN A 65 -5.28 -20.36 1.08
C ASN A 65 -4.87 -18.89 1.25
N VAL A 66 -5.35 -18.23 2.30
CA VAL A 66 -5.08 -16.83 2.60
C VAL A 66 -4.11 -16.62 3.76
N SER A 67 -3.48 -17.68 4.26
CA SER A 67 -2.37 -17.58 5.22
C SER A 67 -1.17 -16.83 4.63
N VAL A 68 -0.52 -16.04 5.47
CA VAL A 68 0.67 -15.26 5.10
C VAL A 68 1.75 -15.48 6.16
N PRO A 69 2.97 -15.91 5.79
CA PRO A 69 4.09 -16.02 6.73
C PRO A 69 4.30 -14.74 7.54
N GLY A 70 4.37 -14.86 8.86
CA GLY A 70 4.54 -13.73 9.79
C GLY A 70 3.26 -12.96 10.13
N TYR A 71 2.12 -13.33 9.54
CA TYR A 71 0.78 -12.82 9.89
C TYR A 71 -0.06 -13.98 10.46
N ASP A 72 -0.02 -14.12 11.77
CA ASP A 72 -0.91 -15.02 12.49
C ASP A 72 -2.36 -14.51 12.38
N PRO A 73 -3.30 -15.23 11.73
CA PRO A 73 -4.67 -14.77 11.54
C PRO A 73 -5.39 -14.47 12.84
N ALA A 74 -5.14 -15.23 13.91
CA ALA A 74 -5.73 -15.02 15.23
C ALA A 74 -5.30 -13.69 15.86
N LYS A 75 -4.15 -13.14 15.46
CA LYS A 75 -3.60 -11.89 16.02
C LYS A 75 -3.70 -10.71 15.06
N THR A 76 -3.72 -10.99 13.76
CA THR A 76 -3.49 -9.98 12.74
C THR A 76 -4.61 -9.87 11.73
N LEU A 77 -5.63 -10.73 11.71
CA LEU A 77 -6.78 -10.50 10.85
C LEU A 77 -7.46 -9.16 11.23
N HIS A 78 -7.82 -8.36 10.23
CA HIS A 78 -8.52 -7.10 10.43
C HIS A 78 -9.95 -7.18 9.89
N SER A 79 -10.10 -7.58 8.63
CA SER A 79 -11.41 -7.72 8.00
C SER A 79 -11.39 -8.66 6.80
N VAL A 80 -12.57 -9.18 6.46
CA VAL A 80 -12.80 -9.92 5.23
C VAL A 80 -14.00 -9.31 4.52
N LYS A 81 -13.84 -8.99 3.23
CA LYS A 81 -14.90 -8.42 2.40
C LYS A 81 -15.18 -9.28 1.18
N PHE A 82 -16.43 -9.59 0.97
CA PHE A 82 -16.96 -10.27 -0.20
C PHE A 82 -17.74 -9.28 -1.06
N ILE A 83 -17.49 -9.28 -2.38
CA ILE A 83 -18.26 -8.51 -3.36
C ILE A 83 -19.12 -9.48 -4.16
N THR A 84 -20.43 -9.36 -4.05
CA THR A 84 -21.41 -10.23 -4.72
C THR A 84 -21.36 -10.00 -6.22
N ASP A 85 -21.48 -11.09 -7.00
CA ASP A 85 -21.65 -10.99 -8.44
C ASP A 85 -22.90 -10.16 -8.82
N PRO A 86 -22.80 -9.19 -9.74
CA PRO A 86 -23.92 -8.35 -10.16
C PRO A 86 -25.16 -9.13 -10.62
N THR A 87 -24.99 -10.31 -11.22
CA THR A 87 -26.13 -11.17 -11.62
C THR A 87 -26.86 -11.74 -10.40
N PHE A 88 -26.13 -12.02 -9.31
CA PHE A 88 -26.67 -12.54 -8.06
C PHE A 88 -27.15 -11.45 -7.08
N GLN A 89 -26.79 -10.19 -7.32
CA GLN A 89 -27.24 -9.04 -6.54
C GLN A 89 -28.76 -8.82 -6.61
N ALA A 90 -29.41 -9.19 -7.71
CA ALA A 90 -30.86 -9.08 -7.86
C ALA A 90 -31.61 -10.07 -6.94
N TYR A 91 -31.05 -11.25 -6.72
CA TYR A 91 -31.65 -12.31 -5.89
C TYR A 91 -31.37 -12.10 -4.39
N THR A 92 -30.16 -11.66 -4.07
CA THR A 92 -29.70 -11.50 -2.67
C THR A 92 -29.94 -10.10 -2.09
N ASN A 93 -30.30 -9.13 -2.95
CA ASN A 93 -30.33 -7.69 -2.61
C ASN A 93 -29.05 -7.20 -1.88
N THR A 94 -27.90 -7.82 -2.14
CA THR A 94 -26.65 -7.54 -1.44
C THR A 94 -25.51 -7.30 -2.42
N SER A 95 -24.90 -6.11 -2.42
CA SER A 95 -23.70 -5.80 -3.21
C SER A 95 -22.39 -6.25 -2.54
N SER A 96 -22.32 -6.23 -1.22
CA SER A 96 -21.16 -6.75 -0.49
C SER A 96 -21.47 -7.15 0.94
N LYS A 97 -20.68 -8.09 1.46
CA LYS A 97 -20.68 -8.47 2.88
C LYS A 97 -19.28 -8.22 3.45
N THR A 98 -19.20 -7.56 4.59
CA THR A 98 -17.92 -7.27 5.27
C THR A 98 -17.98 -7.78 6.70
N PHE A 99 -16.97 -8.53 7.11
CA PHE A 99 -16.70 -8.90 8.49
C PHE A 99 -15.52 -8.06 8.98
N LEU A 100 -15.72 -7.25 10.01
CA LEU A 100 -14.70 -6.40 10.60
C LEU A 100 -14.49 -6.81 12.06
N LEU A 101 -13.24 -7.08 12.45
CA LEU A 101 -12.90 -7.34 13.85
C LEU A 101 -12.86 -6.03 14.65
N ASP A 102 -13.63 -6.00 15.72
CA ASP A 102 -13.65 -4.94 16.74
C ASP A 102 -13.15 -5.52 18.07
N THR A 103 -11.86 -5.86 18.08
CA THR A 103 -11.17 -6.50 19.22
C THR A 103 -11.33 -5.73 20.53
N PRO A 104 -11.27 -4.38 20.59
CA PRO A 104 -11.49 -3.64 21.84
C PRO A 104 -12.86 -3.90 22.48
N ASN A 105 -13.86 -4.28 21.69
CA ASN A 105 -15.21 -4.60 22.14
C ASN A 105 -15.53 -6.09 22.07
N ASN A 106 -14.54 -6.96 21.84
CA ASN A 106 -14.69 -8.42 21.70
C ASN A 106 -15.84 -8.86 20.79
N ARG A 107 -15.97 -8.19 19.63
CA ARG A 107 -17.03 -8.49 18.66
C ARG A 107 -16.58 -8.45 17.21
N VAL A 108 -17.35 -9.08 16.34
CA VAL A 108 -17.27 -8.94 14.88
C VAL A 108 -18.44 -8.07 14.42
N ILE A 109 -18.14 -7.06 13.61
CA ILE A 109 -19.13 -6.22 12.94
C ILE A 109 -19.38 -6.79 11.55
N GLY A 110 -20.60 -7.25 11.31
CA GLY A 110 -21.09 -7.60 9.98
C GLY A 110 -21.70 -6.38 9.33
N THR A 111 -21.35 -6.11 8.08
CA THR A 111 -22.02 -5.11 7.27
C THR A 111 -22.45 -5.74 5.95
N ILE A 112 -23.75 -5.72 5.71
CA ILE A 112 -24.36 -6.07 4.43
C ILE A 112 -24.69 -4.75 3.74
N GLN A 113 -24.03 -4.52 2.61
CA GLN A 113 -24.34 -3.39 1.75
C GLN A 113 -25.41 -3.84 0.75
N PRO A 114 -26.59 -3.18 0.70
CA PRO A 114 -27.62 -3.52 -0.27
C PRO A 114 -27.17 -3.32 -1.72
N SER A 115 -27.86 -3.95 -2.67
CA SER A 115 -27.61 -3.75 -4.11
C SER A 115 -27.94 -2.32 -4.55
N ASN A 116 -29.01 -1.76 -3.99
CA ASN A 116 -29.34 -0.35 -4.16
C ASN A 116 -28.44 0.52 -3.27
N PRO A 117 -27.59 1.39 -3.83
CA PRO A 117 -26.65 2.19 -3.05
C PRO A 117 -27.30 3.25 -2.15
N ASN A 118 -28.59 3.54 -2.35
CA ASN A 118 -29.34 4.48 -1.51
C ASN A 118 -29.88 3.83 -0.24
N ASP A 119 -29.97 2.50 -0.19
CA ASP A 119 -30.46 1.80 0.98
C ASP A 119 -29.36 1.76 2.06
N PRO A 120 -29.72 1.97 3.34
CA PRO A 120 -28.75 1.99 4.41
C PRO A 120 -28.09 0.61 4.58
N PRO A 121 -26.78 0.56 4.89
CA PRO A 121 -26.10 -0.68 5.23
C PRO A 121 -26.78 -1.36 6.42
N GLN A 122 -27.00 -2.66 6.33
CA GLN A 122 -27.47 -3.46 7.46
C GLN A 122 -26.25 -3.85 8.30
N ILE A 123 -26.28 -3.49 9.58
CA ILE A 123 -25.16 -3.71 10.50
C ILE A 123 -25.60 -4.69 11.58
N SER A 124 -24.77 -5.69 11.81
CA SER A 124 -24.97 -6.70 12.85
C SER A 124 -23.69 -6.86 13.67
N TYR A 125 -23.85 -7.31 14.91
CA TYR A 125 -22.73 -7.53 15.84
C TYR A 125 -22.76 -8.98 16.30
N GLN A 126 -21.66 -9.70 16.16
CA GLN A 126 -21.46 -11.00 16.82
C GLN A 126 -20.49 -10.89 17.97
N TYR A 127 -20.89 -11.44 19.10
CA TYR A 127 -20.09 -11.54 20.30
C TYR A 127 -19.65 -12.99 20.51
N MET A 128 -18.89 -13.22 21.57
CA MET A 128 -18.26 -14.52 21.83
C MET A 128 -19.26 -15.65 22.06
N ASP A 129 -20.36 -15.36 22.76
CA ASP A 129 -21.47 -16.29 23.00
C ASP A 129 -22.15 -16.75 21.70
N GLY A 130 -22.32 -15.85 20.74
CA GLY A 130 -22.85 -16.17 19.41
C GLY A 130 -22.00 -17.20 18.68
N PHE A 131 -20.67 -17.04 18.70
CA PHE A 131 -19.76 -18.03 18.12
C PHE A 131 -19.69 -19.32 18.95
N GLN A 132 -19.79 -19.24 20.29
CA GLN A 132 -19.77 -20.42 21.15
C GLN A 132 -20.97 -21.33 20.85
N SER A 133 -22.14 -20.76 20.58
CA SER A 133 -23.33 -21.51 20.12
C SER A 133 -23.10 -22.30 18.82
N LEU A 134 -22.18 -21.86 17.94
CA LEU A 134 -21.79 -22.62 16.75
C LEU A 134 -20.82 -23.76 17.08
N VAL A 135 -19.92 -23.55 18.04
CA VAL A 135 -19.03 -24.61 18.57
C VAL A 135 -19.85 -25.71 19.23
N ASP A 136 -20.80 -25.35 20.08
CA ASP A 136 -21.67 -26.29 20.79
C ASP A 136 -22.51 -27.17 19.84
N LYS A 137 -22.74 -26.67 18.62
CA LYS A 137 -23.44 -27.38 17.53
C LYS A 137 -22.51 -28.13 16.58
N GLY A 138 -21.21 -28.14 16.85
CA GLY A 138 -20.21 -28.83 16.05
C GLY A 138 -19.92 -28.20 14.68
N PHE A 139 -20.35 -26.95 14.44
CA PHE A 139 -20.13 -26.29 13.15
C PHE A 139 -18.68 -25.82 12.98
N MET A 140 -18.03 -25.37 14.05
CA MET A 140 -16.68 -24.83 14.03
C MET A 140 -15.87 -25.28 15.24
N LYS A 141 -14.54 -25.19 15.14
CA LYS A 141 -13.61 -25.51 16.22
C LYS A 141 -13.71 -24.50 17.36
N SER A 142 -13.38 -24.93 18.58
CA SER A 142 -13.27 -24.06 19.76
C SER A 142 -12.29 -22.91 19.52
N PHE A 143 -12.51 -21.80 20.22
CA PHE A 143 -11.71 -20.58 20.12
C PHE A 143 -11.50 -19.96 21.51
N SER A 144 -10.47 -19.13 21.65
CA SER A 144 -10.18 -18.39 22.89
C SER A 144 -10.32 -16.87 22.74
N THR A 145 -10.32 -16.36 21.50
CA THR A 145 -10.47 -14.94 21.18
C THR A 145 -11.50 -14.70 20.09
N ILE A 146 -12.03 -13.47 20.00
CA ILE A 146 -12.96 -13.07 18.92
C ILE A 146 -12.33 -13.18 17.52
N SER A 147 -11.03 -12.98 17.43
CA SER A 147 -10.28 -13.13 16.17
C SER A 147 -10.22 -14.59 15.75
N GLU A 148 -9.88 -15.51 16.67
CA GLU A 148 -9.91 -16.95 16.43
C GLU A 148 -11.33 -17.42 16.07
N ALA A 149 -12.34 -16.90 16.74
CA ALA A 149 -13.74 -17.22 16.44
C ALA A 149 -14.09 -16.87 14.98
N LEU A 150 -13.71 -15.67 14.50
CA LEU A 150 -13.95 -15.29 13.12
C LEU A 150 -13.15 -16.17 12.13
N VAL A 151 -11.88 -16.45 12.40
CA VAL A 151 -11.04 -17.30 11.54
C VAL A 151 -11.65 -18.70 11.42
N ASN A 152 -11.94 -19.34 12.55
CA ASN A 152 -12.53 -20.67 12.60
C ASN A 152 -13.90 -20.70 11.93
N PHE A 153 -14.70 -19.64 12.07
CA PHE A 153 -15.99 -19.52 11.40
C PHE A 153 -15.81 -19.45 9.88
N LEU A 154 -14.91 -18.60 9.38
CA LEU A 154 -14.65 -18.48 7.94
C LEU A 154 -14.09 -19.79 7.36
N ASP A 155 -13.19 -20.48 8.06
CA ASP A 155 -12.68 -21.80 7.66
C ASP A 155 -13.77 -22.86 7.62
N ALA A 156 -14.68 -22.86 8.60
CA ALA A 156 -15.80 -23.78 8.64
C ALA A 156 -16.76 -23.58 7.45
N THR A 157 -16.95 -22.34 7.00
CA THR A 157 -17.85 -22.05 5.87
C THR A 157 -17.31 -22.55 4.53
N LYS A 158 -15.98 -22.65 4.37
CA LYS A 158 -15.34 -22.99 3.08
C LYS A 158 -15.91 -22.19 1.90
N ALA A 159 -16.25 -20.91 2.14
CA ALA A 159 -16.90 -20.02 1.18
C ALA A 159 -15.90 -19.29 0.26
N GLY A 160 -14.89 -20.01 -0.23
CA GLY A 160 -13.92 -19.53 -1.22
C GLY A 160 -12.53 -19.17 -0.68
N ILE A 161 -12.37 -19.05 0.64
CA ILE A 161 -11.08 -18.84 1.30
C ILE A 161 -10.90 -19.79 2.47
N ALA A 162 -9.65 -20.07 2.80
CA ALA A 162 -9.27 -20.80 4.00
C ALA A 162 -7.96 -20.24 4.57
N PHE A 163 -7.84 -20.21 5.90
CA PHE A 163 -6.64 -19.82 6.63
C PHE A 163 -5.72 -21.03 6.91
N ASP A 164 -6.23 -22.25 6.73
CA ASP A 164 -5.48 -23.49 6.84
C ASP A 164 -5.70 -24.37 5.60
N GLY A 165 -4.64 -24.58 4.82
CA GLY A 165 -4.65 -25.40 3.61
C GLY A 165 -5.55 -24.88 2.48
N THR A 166 -5.97 -25.80 1.61
CA THR A 166 -6.84 -25.53 0.45
C THR A 166 -7.98 -26.56 0.41
N PRO A 167 -8.91 -26.51 1.37
CA PRO A 167 -10.01 -27.48 1.43
C PRO A 167 -10.92 -27.35 0.19
N PRO A 168 -11.64 -28.42 -0.17
CA PRO A 168 -12.71 -28.34 -1.16
C PRO A 168 -13.71 -27.25 -0.79
N LEU A 169 -14.17 -26.49 -1.77
CA LEU A 169 -15.18 -25.46 -1.60
C LEU A 169 -16.52 -26.09 -1.17
N ASP A 170 -17.20 -25.47 -0.20
CA ASP A 170 -18.61 -25.78 0.05
C ASP A 170 -19.47 -24.93 -0.89
N ILE A 171 -20.07 -25.57 -1.90
CA ILE A 171 -20.84 -24.87 -2.94
C ILE A 171 -22.10 -24.19 -2.38
N ASN A 172 -22.71 -24.78 -1.33
CA ASN A 172 -23.91 -24.23 -0.72
C ASN A 172 -23.57 -22.95 0.04
N MET A 173 -22.49 -22.97 0.82
CA MET A 173 -22.02 -21.79 1.54
C MET A 173 -21.50 -20.71 0.60
N TYR A 174 -20.76 -21.11 -0.45
CA TYR A 174 -20.31 -20.18 -1.47
C TYR A 174 -21.49 -19.52 -2.21
N GLY A 175 -22.50 -20.28 -2.61
CA GLY A 175 -23.67 -19.80 -3.34
C GLY A 175 -24.55 -18.78 -2.59
N GLN A 176 -24.43 -18.71 -1.26
CA GLN A 176 -25.10 -17.67 -0.45
C GLN A 176 -24.51 -16.27 -0.69
N ILE A 177 -23.27 -16.19 -1.19
CA ILE A 177 -22.57 -14.92 -1.42
C ILE A 177 -22.24 -14.74 -2.90
N THR A 178 -21.84 -15.81 -3.58
CA THR A 178 -21.42 -15.84 -4.98
C THR A 178 -20.47 -14.68 -5.32
N PRO A 179 -19.30 -14.59 -4.64
CA PRO A 179 -18.43 -13.44 -4.75
C PRO A 179 -17.69 -13.38 -6.09
N THR A 180 -17.65 -12.20 -6.71
CA THR A 180 -16.67 -11.89 -7.79
C THR A 180 -15.30 -11.54 -7.22
N SER A 181 -15.26 -11.07 -5.98
CA SER A 181 -14.01 -10.88 -5.27
C SER A 181 -14.13 -11.04 -3.76
N ILE A 182 -13.04 -11.52 -3.16
CA ILE A 182 -12.85 -11.66 -1.73
C ILE A 182 -11.56 -10.90 -1.38
N THR A 183 -11.62 -9.99 -0.40
CA THR A 183 -10.46 -9.26 0.10
C THR A 183 -10.26 -9.61 1.57
N VAL A 184 -9.15 -10.28 1.87
CA VAL A 184 -8.69 -10.56 3.23
C VAL A 184 -7.68 -9.49 3.62
N THR A 185 -8.00 -8.73 4.66
CA THR A 185 -7.17 -7.64 5.16
C THR A 185 -6.57 -8.02 6.50
N TYR A 186 -5.24 -8.03 6.58
CA TYR A 186 -4.48 -8.17 7.81
C TYR A 186 -4.03 -6.81 8.36
N GLN A 187 -3.71 -6.76 9.65
CA GLN A 187 -3.12 -5.60 10.31
C GLN A 187 -1.69 -5.41 9.85
N TYR A 188 -1.34 -4.21 9.40
CA TYR A 188 0.02 -3.85 9.02
C TYR A 188 1.04 -4.23 10.10
N GLN A 189 2.00 -5.09 9.75
CA GLN A 189 3.11 -5.48 10.61
C GLN A 189 4.40 -4.78 10.15
N PRO A 190 4.92 -3.76 10.88
CA PRO A 190 6.19 -3.14 10.51
C PRO A 190 7.35 -4.14 10.61
N ALA A 191 8.29 -4.04 9.69
CA ALA A 191 9.56 -4.76 9.72
C ALA A 191 10.68 -3.87 9.19
N SER A 192 11.90 -4.08 9.66
CA SER A 192 13.11 -3.38 9.20
C SER A 192 14.29 -4.33 9.22
N ALA A 193 15.21 -4.17 8.27
CA ALA A 193 16.51 -4.84 8.24
C ALA A 193 17.62 -3.79 8.22
N THR A 194 18.79 -4.10 8.77
CA THR A 194 19.96 -3.22 8.62
C THR A 194 20.87 -3.75 7.52
N VAL A 195 21.31 -2.88 6.61
CA VAL A 195 22.41 -3.16 5.69
C VAL A 195 23.69 -2.66 6.35
N ASN A 196 24.60 -3.57 6.67
CA ASN A 196 25.91 -3.27 7.24
C ASN A 196 26.97 -3.31 6.14
N TYR A 197 27.72 -2.23 5.97
CA TYR A 197 28.87 -2.19 5.10
C TYR A 197 30.12 -2.52 5.91
N VAL A 198 30.75 -3.65 5.62
CA VAL A 198 31.91 -4.17 6.35
C VAL A 198 33.17 -3.98 5.53
N ASN A 199 34.23 -3.47 6.18
CA ASN A 199 35.54 -3.31 5.56
C ASN A 199 36.37 -4.58 5.72
N ASP A 200 36.59 -5.28 4.62
CA ASP A 200 37.34 -6.54 4.60
C ASP A 200 38.81 -6.35 5.00
N ASN A 201 39.39 -5.17 4.71
CA ASN A 201 40.77 -4.84 5.05
C ASN A 201 40.94 -4.43 6.53
N ALA A 202 39.84 -4.33 7.29
CA ALA A 202 39.84 -3.96 8.70
C ALA A 202 39.07 -4.98 9.56
N ASN A 203 39.33 -6.28 9.34
CA ASN A 203 38.72 -7.39 10.07
C ASN A 203 37.18 -7.35 10.13
N GLY A 204 36.53 -6.87 9.06
CA GLY A 204 35.07 -6.79 8.97
C GLY A 204 34.43 -5.64 9.76
N ALA A 205 35.20 -4.62 10.15
CA ALA A 205 34.66 -3.44 10.83
C ALA A 205 33.54 -2.77 10.02
N ILE A 206 32.42 -2.44 10.69
CA ILE A 206 31.30 -1.74 10.05
C ILE A 206 31.68 -0.28 9.82
N VAL A 207 31.65 0.17 8.57
CA VAL A 207 32.02 1.53 8.16
C VAL A 207 30.83 2.42 7.83
N TYR A 208 29.69 1.80 7.52
CA TYR A 208 28.42 2.48 7.28
C TYR A 208 27.27 1.48 7.48
N SER A 209 26.10 1.97 7.86
CA SER A 209 24.90 1.16 7.95
C SER A 209 23.67 1.94 7.58
N GLU A 210 22.69 1.29 6.96
CA GLU A 210 21.40 1.92 6.67
C GLU A 210 20.21 0.96 6.79
N PRO A 211 19.03 1.47 7.15
CA PRO A 211 17.85 0.62 7.31
C PRO A 211 17.11 0.40 5.98
N ILE A 212 16.57 -0.80 5.81
CA ILE A 212 15.52 -1.14 4.85
C ILE A 212 14.21 -1.28 5.61
N ASP A 213 13.41 -0.22 5.61
CA ASP A 213 12.09 -0.23 6.25
C ASP A 213 11.00 -0.81 5.34
N GLY A 214 10.04 -1.50 5.95
CA GLY A 214 8.89 -2.03 5.24
C GLY A 214 7.85 -2.68 6.13
N PHE A 215 7.39 -3.84 5.69
CA PHE A 215 6.41 -4.67 6.36
C PHE A 215 6.87 -6.12 6.32
N VAL A 216 6.41 -6.94 7.26
CA VAL A 216 6.70 -8.37 7.28
C VAL A 216 6.26 -9.00 5.96
N GLY A 217 7.11 -9.83 5.35
CA GLY A 217 6.90 -10.45 4.04
C GLY A 217 7.29 -9.57 2.84
N LYS A 218 7.72 -8.32 3.04
CA LYS A 218 8.19 -7.46 1.94
C LYS A 218 9.45 -8.06 1.33
N THR A 219 9.38 -8.38 0.05
CA THR A 219 10.54 -8.78 -0.75
C THR A 219 11.08 -7.62 -1.58
N GLY A 220 12.34 -7.71 -1.98
CA GLY A 220 12.94 -6.79 -2.93
C GLY A 220 14.40 -7.09 -3.17
N GLU A 221 15.04 -6.25 -3.98
CA GLU A 221 16.47 -6.27 -4.20
C GLU A 221 17.09 -4.97 -3.68
N TYR A 222 18.21 -5.10 -2.98
CA TYR A 222 19.02 -4.00 -2.51
C TYR A 222 20.23 -3.86 -3.43
N THR A 223 20.36 -2.73 -4.14
CA THR A 223 21.54 -2.43 -4.97
C THR A 223 22.57 -1.68 -4.14
N PRO A 224 23.74 -2.28 -3.82
CA PRO A 224 24.72 -1.63 -2.97
C PRO A 224 25.33 -0.38 -3.62
N VAL A 225 25.55 0.65 -2.81
CA VAL A 225 26.28 1.86 -3.21
C VAL A 225 27.46 2.06 -2.26
N ALA A 226 28.68 2.14 -2.79
CA ALA A 226 29.88 2.31 -1.96
C ALA A 226 29.84 3.62 -1.14
N PRO A 227 30.11 3.59 0.18
CA PRO A 227 30.35 4.79 0.97
C PRO A 227 31.56 5.60 0.47
N ALA A 228 31.63 6.88 0.83
CA ALA A 228 32.75 7.73 0.47
C ALA A 228 34.09 7.14 1.00
N GLY A 229 35.12 7.10 0.16
CA GLY A 229 36.41 6.50 0.49
C GLY A 229 36.51 4.99 0.29
N TYR A 230 35.42 4.32 -0.09
CA TYR A 230 35.37 2.87 -0.28
C TYR A 230 34.94 2.49 -1.72
N GLN A 231 35.23 1.25 -2.11
CA GLN A 231 34.71 0.58 -3.30
C GLN A 231 34.05 -0.74 -2.91
N LEU A 232 33.03 -1.16 -3.66
CA LEU A 232 32.32 -2.42 -3.43
C LEU A 232 33.19 -3.60 -3.86
N VAL A 233 33.16 -4.67 -3.07
CA VAL A 233 33.76 -5.97 -3.45
C VAL A 233 32.85 -6.70 -4.44
N ASP A 234 31.54 -6.75 -4.17
CA ASP A 234 30.54 -7.25 -5.11
C ASP A 234 29.41 -6.20 -5.29
N PRO A 235 29.24 -5.63 -6.50
CA PRO A 235 28.20 -4.66 -6.79
C PRO A 235 26.82 -5.27 -7.11
N LYS A 236 26.68 -6.60 -7.09
CA LYS A 236 25.41 -7.27 -7.44
C LYS A 236 24.29 -6.91 -6.45
N PRO A 237 23.03 -6.82 -6.94
CA PRO A 237 21.88 -6.68 -6.07
C PRO A 237 21.74 -7.87 -5.10
N ILE A 238 21.35 -7.57 -3.85
CA ILE A 238 21.11 -8.56 -2.80
C ILE A 238 19.61 -8.68 -2.58
N ALA A 239 19.04 -9.85 -2.85
CA ALA A 239 17.63 -10.12 -2.56
C ALA A 239 17.39 -10.14 -1.04
N TYR A 240 16.27 -9.57 -0.59
CA TYR A 240 15.86 -9.59 0.81
C TYR A 240 14.39 -9.93 0.96
N THR A 241 14.05 -10.48 2.13
CA THR A 241 12.68 -10.60 2.63
C THR A 241 12.66 -10.07 4.06
N LEU A 242 11.81 -9.08 4.35
CA LEU A 242 11.68 -8.56 5.71
C LEU A 242 10.84 -9.51 6.56
N THR A 243 11.30 -9.84 7.76
CA THR A 243 10.56 -10.66 8.75
C THR A 243 10.43 -9.89 10.07
N LYS A 244 9.79 -10.47 11.09
CA LYS A 244 9.77 -9.82 12.42
C LYS A 244 11.17 -9.75 13.05
N ASP A 245 12.02 -10.71 12.72
CA ASP A 245 13.35 -10.90 13.27
C ASP A 245 14.44 -10.69 12.21
N THR A 246 14.17 -9.87 11.17
CA THR A 246 14.95 -9.87 9.91
C THR A 246 16.46 -9.94 10.10
N ASP A 247 17.10 -10.85 9.35
CA ASP A 247 18.54 -10.90 9.23
C ASP A 247 19.08 -9.61 8.60
N ASN A 248 20.17 -9.11 9.17
CA ASN A 248 20.87 -7.96 8.61
C ASN A 248 21.57 -8.35 7.31
N LEU A 249 21.51 -7.48 6.30
CA LEU A 249 22.28 -7.65 5.07
C LEU A 249 23.72 -7.20 5.32
N THR A 250 24.67 -7.88 4.70
CA THR A 250 26.10 -7.51 4.75
C THR A 250 26.59 -7.17 3.35
N VAL A 251 27.23 -6.01 3.22
CA VAL A 251 27.88 -5.55 1.99
C VAL A 251 29.37 -5.40 2.24
N HIS A 252 30.18 -6.09 1.45
CA HIS A 252 31.62 -6.05 1.58
C HIS A 252 32.23 -4.88 0.79
N VAL A 253 33.11 -4.12 1.44
CA VAL A 253 33.83 -2.99 0.85
C VAL A 253 35.32 -3.00 1.20
N VAL A 254 36.12 -2.34 0.37
CA VAL A 254 37.54 -2.06 0.64
C VAL A 254 37.85 -0.58 0.41
N PRO A 255 38.87 0.01 1.07
CA PRO A 255 39.26 1.39 0.84
C PRO A 255 39.66 1.62 -0.62
N LYS A 256 39.32 2.78 -1.18
CA LYS A 256 39.82 3.20 -2.50
C LYS A 256 41.32 3.50 -2.38
N THR A 257 42.14 2.71 -3.05
CA THR A 257 43.56 3.07 -3.26
C THR A 257 43.63 4.25 -4.21
N ALA A 258 44.21 5.37 -3.74
CA ALA A 258 44.54 6.48 -4.62
C ALA A 258 45.47 5.98 -5.75
N PRO A 259 45.36 6.49 -6.98
CA PRO A 259 46.41 6.28 -7.96
C PRO A 259 47.69 6.86 -7.37
N VAL A 260 48.67 6.01 -7.10
CA VAL A 260 50.03 6.47 -6.83
C VAL A 260 50.49 7.09 -8.14
N VAL A 261 50.51 8.42 -8.21
CA VAL A 261 51.16 9.15 -9.29
C VAL A 261 52.66 8.92 -9.09
N PRO A 262 53.36 8.20 -9.98
CA PRO A 262 54.81 8.17 -9.95
C PRO A 262 55.28 9.54 -10.45
N SER A 263 55.94 10.31 -9.59
CA SER A 263 56.69 11.50 -9.97
C SER A 263 57.97 11.07 -10.70
N GLY A 264 58.08 11.39 -12.00
CA GLY A 264 59.31 11.24 -12.79
C GLY A 264 59.12 11.71 -14.25
N PRO A 265 60.14 12.30 -14.90
CA PRO A 265 60.00 13.52 -15.71
C PRO A 265 59.77 13.32 -17.22
N SER A 266 59.36 14.45 -17.83
CA SER A 266 59.35 14.84 -19.26
C SER A 266 60.09 13.93 -20.24
N ASP A 267 59.38 13.46 -21.27
CA ASP A 267 59.58 13.91 -22.65
C ASP A 267 58.49 13.33 -23.59
N ASN A 268 58.08 14.12 -24.57
CA ASN A 268 57.16 13.81 -25.67
C ASN A 268 57.90 14.19 -26.97
N PRO A 269 57.47 13.86 -28.21
CA PRO A 269 56.21 13.20 -28.62
C PRO A 269 56.34 12.18 -29.80
N VAL A 270 55.40 11.23 -29.98
CA VAL A 270 55.10 10.67 -31.32
C VAL A 270 53.61 10.30 -31.47
N LEU A 271 52.99 10.76 -32.57
CA LEU A 271 51.65 10.40 -33.05
C LEU A 271 51.59 8.96 -33.59
N ALA A 272 50.52 8.21 -33.29
CA ALA A 272 49.99 7.17 -34.19
C ALA A 272 48.49 6.85 -33.95
N LYS A 273 47.69 7.28 -34.94
CA LYS A 273 46.51 6.68 -35.60
C LYS A 273 45.64 5.60 -34.91
N GLN A 274 44.34 5.88 -35.02
CA GLN A 274 43.10 5.11 -34.84
C GLN A 274 43.03 3.78 -35.63
N GLU A 275 42.49 2.70 -35.04
CA GLU A 275 41.61 1.73 -35.74
C GLU A 275 40.91 0.72 -34.81
N SER A 276 39.80 0.18 -35.32
CA SER A 276 38.71 -0.58 -34.68
C SER A 276 38.90 -2.11 -34.65
N SER A 277 37.94 -2.79 -33.99
CA SER A 277 37.41 -4.17 -34.17
C SER A 277 37.55 -5.03 -32.89
N THR A 278 36.73 -6.03 -32.57
CA THR A 278 35.64 -6.78 -33.24
C THR A 278 34.77 -7.45 -32.16
N THR A 279 33.48 -7.56 -32.44
CA THR A 279 32.50 -8.44 -31.75
C THR A 279 32.76 -9.93 -32.09
N PRO A 280 32.41 -10.88 -31.20
CA PRO A 280 31.90 -12.17 -31.64
C PRO A 280 30.42 -12.34 -31.28
N THR A 281 29.64 -12.79 -32.27
CA THR A 281 28.22 -13.10 -32.22
C THR A 281 28.00 -14.61 -32.18
N VAL A 282 26.78 -15.03 -31.80
CA VAL A 282 26.00 -16.24 -32.21
C VAL A 282 25.84 -17.31 -31.10
N PRO A 283 24.68 -18.02 -30.94
CA PRO A 283 23.32 -17.88 -31.51
C PRO A 283 22.16 -17.81 -30.49
N THR A 284 20.99 -17.39 -31.00
CA THR A 284 19.63 -17.56 -30.41
C THR A 284 18.97 -18.83 -30.98
N PRO A 285 18.12 -19.55 -30.22
CA PRO A 285 16.66 -19.61 -30.54
C PRO A 285 15.80 -19.73 -29.25
N SER A 286 14.48 -19.46 -29.13
CA SER A 286 13.42 -18.72 -29.82
C SER A 286 12.20 -18.75 -28.85
N LYS A 287 11.52 -17.60 -28.67
CA LYS A 287 10.10 -17.33 -28.30
C LYS A 287 9.34 -18.21 -27.26
N GLN A 288 8.93 -17.59 -26.13
CA GLN A 288 7.50 -17.37 -25.72
C GLN A 288 7.41 -16.37 -24.53
N PRO A 289 6.20 -15.88 -24.15
CA PRO A 289 5.78 -14.49 -24.18
C PRO A 289 6.21 -13.62 -22.99
N THR A 290 6.49 -12.36 -23.28
CA THR A 290 6.85 -11.28 -22.36
C THR A 290 5.70 -10.95 -21.39
N VAL A 291 5.93 -11.17 -20.09
CA VAL A 291 5.20 -10.46 -19.03
C VAL A 291 5.72 -9.03 -19.04
N THR A 292 4.87 -8.07 -19.41
CA THR A 292 5.23 -6.64 -19.39
C THR A 292 5.43 -6.21 -17.93
N GLU A 293 6.67 -6.27 -17.44
CA GLU A 293 7.05 -5.63 -16.19
C GLU A 293 6.68 -4.14 -16.25
N GLN A 294 5.94 -3.70 -15.25
CA GLN A 294 5.57 -2.30 -15.09
C GLN A 294 6.86 -1.48 -14.84
N PRO A 295 7.18 -0.47 -15.68
CA PRO A 295 8.45 0.24 -15.58
C PRO A 295 8.57 0.95 -14.23
N SER A 296 9.71 0.75 -13.57
CA SER A 296 10.05 1.35 -12.28
C SER A 296 9.73 2.85 -12.24
N VAL A 297 9.15 3.29 -11.12
CA VAL A 297 8.79 4.70 -10.94
C VAL A 297 10.06 5.46 -10.53
N PRO A 298 10.45 6.56 -11.22
CA PRO A 298 11.65 7.32 -10.90
C PRO A 298 11.67 7.83 -9.46
N ASN A 299 12.86 7.93 -8.86
CA ASN A 299 13.08 8.37 -7.47
C ASN A 299 12.51 9.77 -7.11
N TYR A 300 12.30 10.63 -8.11
CA TYR A 300 11.71 11.96 -7.90
C TYR A 300 10.19 11.91 -7.75
N ALA A 301 9.56 10.79 -8.09
CA ALA A 301 8.12 10.66 -8.07
C ALA A 301 7.60 10.62 -6.63
N ALA A 302 6.45 11.23 -6.41
CA ALA A 302 5.75 11.09 -5.14
C ALA A 302 5.20 9.67 -5.02
N VAL A 303 5.33 9.06 -3.83
CA VAL A 303 4.78 7.74 -3.52
C VAL A 303 3.24 7.74 -3.53
N LYS A 304 2.62 6.60 -3.84
CA LYS A 304 1.16 6.43 -3.77
C LYS A 304 0.66 6.76 -2.36
N GLY A 305 -0.47 7.45 -2.29
CA GLY A 305 -1.05 8.04 -1.09
C GLY A 305 -0.44 9.40 -0.68
N ALA A 306 0.72 9.79 -1.21
CA ALA A 306 1.32 11.07 -0.85
C ALA A 306 0.58 12.24 -1.47
N ALA A 307 0.57 13.36 -0.75
CA ALA A 307 0.03 14.60 -1.27
C ALA A 307 1.08 15.36 -2.10
N VAL A 308 0.68 15.78 -3.30
CA VAL A 308 1.44 16.66 -4.20
C VAL A 308 0.68 17.97 -4.42
N TYR A 309 1.36 19.02 -4.84
CA TYR A 309 0.72 20.26 -5.26
C TYR A 309 1.32 20.80 -6.55
N ALA A 310 0.51 21.54 -7.30
CA ALA A 310 0.93 22.14 -8.56
C ALA A 310 1.70 23.45 -8.34
N THR A 311 2.90 23.56 -8.90
CA THR A 311 3.73 24.78 -8.92
C THR A 311 3.44 25.68 -10.12
N LYS A 312 2.86 25.12 -11.18
CA LYS A 312 2.44 25.79 -12.43
C LYS A 312 0.97 25.49 -12.72
N GLY A 313 0.41 26.15 -13.73
CA GLY A 313 -0.92 25.82 -14.22
C GLY A 313 -0.94 24.42 -14.82
N ILE A 314 -1.95 23.62 -14.47
CA ILE A 314 -2.15 22.25 -14.98
C ILE A 314 -3.64 22.01 -15.26
N TYR A 315 -3.94 20.94 -15.98
CA TYR A 315 -5.28 20.39 -16.11
C TYR A 315 -5.34 19.00 -15.48
N LEU A 316 -6.52 18.62 -14.99
CA LEU A 316 -6.85 17.24 -14.66
C LEU A 316 -7.49 16.61 -15.89
N TYR A 317 -7.06 15.41 -16.26
CA TYR A 317 -7.52 14.73 -17.47
C TYR A 317 -8.25 13.42 -17.15
N LYS A 318 -9.16 13.00 -18.03
CA LYS A 318 -9.82 11.68 -17.97
C LYS A 318 -8.85 10.52 -18.21
N THR A 319 -7.78 10.72 -18.98
CA THR A 319 -6.78 9.70 -19.31
C THR A 319 -5.34 10.22 -19.21
N SER A 320 -4.35 9.32 -19.22
CA SER A 320 -2.92 9.64 -19.12
C SER A 320 -2.30 10.33 -20.35
N ASN A 321 -3.01 10.35 -21.48
CA ASN A 321 -2.51 10.90 -22.76
C ASN A 321 -2.73 12.40 -22.94
N PHE A 322 -3.50 13.05 -22.06
CA PHE A 322 -3.67 14.50 -21.99
C PHE A 322 -4.26 15.16 -23.24
N LYS A 323 -5.21 14.49 -23.92
CA LYS A 323 -5.96 15.10 -25.02
C LYS A 323 -6.80 16.29 -24.52
N ASN A 324 -6.91 17.35 -25.31
CA ASN A 324 -7.65 18.56 -24.93
C ASN A 324 -9.13 18.28 -24.64
N SER A 325 -9.75 17.40 -25.42
CA SER A 325 -11.13 16.94 -25.23
C SER A 325 -11.37 16.15 -23.93
N GLN A 326 -10.29 15.73 -23.26
CA GLN A 326 -10.35 14.92 -22.04
C GLN A 326 -10.09 15.74 -20.77
N ARG A 327 -10.02 17.07 -20.86
CA ARG A 327 -9.84 17.94 -19.69
C ARG A 327 -11.10 17.92 -18.81
N ILE A 328 -10.91 17.60 -17.53
CA ILE A 328 -11.95 17.59 -16.49
C ILE A 328 -12.00 18.93 -15.76
N ALA A 329 -10.84 19.50 -15.45
CA ALA A 329 -10.71 20.72 -14.66
C ALA A 329 -9.40 21.45 -14.98
N LYS A 330 -9.43 22.79 -14.85
CA LYS A 330 -8.26 23.66 -14.98
C LYS A 330 -7.82 24.15 -13.60
N TYR A 331 -6.53 24.10 -13.34
CA TYR A 331 -5.91 24.61 -12.12
C TYR A 331 -4.92 25.70 -12.51
N PRO A 332 -5.22 26.99 -12.27
CA PRO A 332 -4.32 28.08 -12.63
C PRO A 332 -3.07 28.10 -11.75
N LYS A 333 -2.02 28.80 -12.21
CA LYS A 333 -0.85 29.11 -11.38
C LYS A 333 -1.27 30.10 -10.28
N VAL A 334 -1.03 29.73 -9.03
CA VAL A 334 -1.42 30.53 -7.85
C VAL A 334 -0.27 30.66 -6.85
N LYS A 335 -0.42 31.61 -5.91
CA LYS A 335 0.50 31.79 -4.77
C LYS A 335 0.61 30.51 -3.96
N ARG A 336 1.79 30.26 -3.36
CA ARG A 336 2.13 29.01 -2.66
C ARG A 336 1.06 28.53 -1.68
N VAL A 337 0.57 29.41 -0.81
CA VAL A 337 -0.45 29.11 0.21
C VAL A 337 -1.79 28.64 -0.38
N SER A 338 -2.08 29.00 -1.62
CA SER A 338 -3.32 28.67 -2.33
C SER A 338 -3.16 27.56 -3.37
N ARG A 339 -1.97 26.97 -3.51
CA ARG A 339 -1.70 25.94 -4.53
C ARG A 339 -2.62 24.73 -4.35
N PRO A 340 -3.22 24.21 -5.44
CA PRO A 340 -4.12 23.07 -5.37
C PRO A 340 -3.33 21.82 -4.99
N MET A 341 -3.91 21.04 -4.08
CA MET A 341 -3.35 19.78 -3.60
C MET A 341 -4.07 18.58 -4.20
N PHE A 342 -3.33 17.51 -4.38
CA PHE A 342 -3.82 16.25 -4.92
C PHE A 342 -3.20 15.09 -4.14
N VAL A 343 -3.97 14.05 -3.88
CA VAL A 343 -3.44 12.78 -3.36
C VAL A 343 -3.18 11.85 -4.53
N VAL A 344 -1.95 11.34 -4.64
CA VAL A 344 -1.60 10.32 -5.63
C VAL A 344 -2.32 9.03 -5.27
N VAL A 345 -3.20 8.54 -6.13
CA VAL A 345 -3.92 7.28 -5.92
C VAL A 345 -3.38 6.16 -6.81
N ASP A 346 -2.68 6.51 -7.89
CA ASP A 346 -2.03 5.54 -8.77
C ASP A 346 -1.00 6.19 -9.71
N TYR A 347 -0.29 5.37 -10.46
CA TYR A 347 0.59 5.80 -11.56
C TYR A 347 0.03 5.40 -12.90
N ALA A 348 0.39 6.16 -13.93
CA ALA A 348 0.15 5.75 -15.31
C ALA A 348 1.28 6.26 -16.20
N ARG A 349 1.36 5.70 -17.40
CA ARG A 349 2.21 6.19 -18.48
C ARG A 349 1.33 6.70 -19.61
N SER A 350 1.75 7.77 -20.28
CA SER A 350 1.19 8.10 -21.60
C SER A 350 1.64 7.07 -22.63
N THR A 351 1.04 7.06 -23.82
CA THR A 351 1.50 6.29 -24.98
C THR A 351 2.99 6.50 -25.27
N ASN A 352 3.50 7.72 -25.03
CA ASN A 352 4.92 8.06 -25.25
C ASN A 352 5.80 7.81 -24.01
N GLY A 353 5.36 6.99 -23.04
CA GLY A 353 6.14 6.61 -21.86
C GLY A 353 6.29 7.67 -20.74
N ALA A 354 5.69 8.87 -20.88
CA ALA A 354 5.78 9.90 -19.85
C ALA A 354 4.98 9.51 -18.59
N LEU A 355 5.61 9.63 -17.42
CA LEU A 355 4.95 9.36 -16.13
C LEU A 355 3.84 10.37 -15.84
N ARG A 356 2.68 9.85 -15.44
CA ARG A 356 1.51 10.56 -14.96
C ARG A 356 1.12 10.06 -13.57
N TYR A 357 0.57 10.96 -12.76
CA TYR A 357 -0.13 10.56 -11.54
C TYR A 357 -1.62 10.44 -11.84
N LYS A 358 -2.24 9.34 -11.43
CA LYS A 358 -3.67 9.31 -11.15
C LYS A 358 -3.87 9.89 -9.76
N VAL A 359 -4.73 10.89 -9.64
CA VAL A 359 -4.89 11.65 -8.40
C VAL A 359 -6.34 11.88 -8.04
N ARG A 360 -6.59 12.11 -6.75
CA ARG A 360 -7.82 12.70 -6.22
C ARG A 360 -7.56 14.15 -5.82
N ASP A 361 -8.42 15.07 -6.26
CA ASP A 361 -8.44 16.45 -5.79
C ASP A 361 -8.89 16.52 -4.32
N VAL A 362 -8.07 17.13 -3.45
CA VAL A 362 -8.34 17.30 -2.00
C VAL A 362 -8.54 18.76 -1.58
N ASN A 363 -8.91 19.63 -2.53
CA ASN A 363 -9.21 21.03 -2.28
C ASN A 363 -10.68 21.19 -1.87
N HIS A 364 -11.02 20.78 -0.65
CA HIS A 364 -12.40 20.64 -0.13
C HIS A 364 -13.34 21.85 -0.33
N GLY A 365 -12.81 23.07 -0.43
CA GLY A 365 -13.61 24.28 -0.67
C GLY A 365 -13.85 24.62 -2.15
N SER A 366 -13.53 23.72 -3.08
CA SER A 366 -13.64 23.97 -4.53
C SER A 366 -14.63 23.03 -5.20
N LYS A 367 -15.20 23.45 -6.34
CA LYS A 367 -16.09 22.62 -7.17
C LYS A 367 -15.41 21.40 -7.79
N THR A 368 -14.08 21.30 -7.68
CA THR A 368 -13.29 20.17 -8.19
C THR A 368 -12.92 19.17 -7.10
N ALA A 369 -13.23 19.46 -5.83
CA ALA A 369 -13.00 18.55 -4.71
C ALA A 369 -13.52 17.15 -4.99
N GLY A 370 -12.70 16.13 -4.67
CA GLY A 370 -13.04 14.73 -4.86
C GLY A 370 -12.89 14.20 -6.29
N LYS A 371 -12.76 15.06 -7.31
CA LYS A 371 -12.58 14.60 -8.69
C LYS A 371 -11.30 13.77 -8.82
N VAL A 372 -11.42 12.67 -9.57
CA VAL A 372 -10.31 11.78 -9.89
C VAL A 372 -9.93 11.92 -11.36
N GLY A 373 -8.63 11.90 -11.64
CA GLY A 373 -8.12 11.96 -13.01
C GLY A 373 -6.60 11.96 -13.03
N TYR A 374 -6.03 12.32 -14.17
CA TYR A 374 -4.59 12.27 -14.40
C TYR A 374 -3.97 13.67 -14.44
N ILE A 375 -2.83 13.84 -13.77
CA ILE A 375 -1.98 15.04 -13.81
C ILE A 375 -0.53 14.67 -14.13
N THR A 376 0.27 15.66 -14.55
CA THR A 376 1.67 15.43 -14.90
C THR A 376 2.47 15.03 -13.66
N ALA A 377 3.38 14.04 -13.79
CA ALA A 377 4.34 13.73 -12.74
C ALA A 377 5.65 14.54 -12.85
N ASN A 378 5.74 15.43 -13.85
CA ASN A 378 6.94 16.22 -14.08
C ASN A 378 7.20 17.19 -12.90
N ARG A 379 8.37 17.05 -12.28
CA ARG A 379 8.83 17.87 -11.13
C ARG A 379 8.82 19.38 -11.37
N LYS A 380 8.86 19.83 -12.62
CA LYS A 380 8.74 21.26 -12.98
C LYS A 380 7.32 21.82 -12.76
N TYR A 381 6.31 20.96 -12.63
CA TYR A 381 4.89 21.31 -12.51
C TYR A 381 4.26 20.83 -11.21
N VAL A 382 4.70 19.68 -10.70
CA VAL A 382 4.10 19.02 -9.53
C VAL A 382 5.20 18.54 -8.60
N VAL A 383 5.08 18.86 -7.32
CA VAL A 383 6.07 18.47 -6.29
C VAL A 383 5.37 17.96 -5.01
N PRO A 384 6.05 17.16 -4.17
CA PRO A 384 5.51 16.74 -2.88
C PRO A 384 5.16 17.92 -1.97
N VAL A 385 4.03 17.82 -1.27
CA VAL A 385 3.51 18.82 -0.32
C VAL A 385 4.38 18.97 0.91
N TYR A 386 4.99 17.89 1.38
CA TYR A 386 5.77 17.90 2.60
C TYR A 386 7.26 18.12 2.31
N TYR A 387 7.95 18.84 3.20
CA TYR A 387 9.41 18.92 3.18
C TYR A 387 10.01 17.55 3.50
N GLN A 388 11.15 17.21 2.88
CA GLN A 388 11.87 15.96 3.10
C GLN A 388 13.23 16.18 3.75
N SER A 389 13.64 17.43 3.92
CA SER A 389 14.95 17.83 4.43
C SER A 389 14.83 18.91 5.50
N MET A 390 15.91 19.10 6.25
CA MET A 390 16.05 20.22 7.18
C MET A 390 16.20 21.56 6.43
N PRO A 391 15.70 22.68 6.99
CA PRO A 391 16.06 24.01 6.50
C PRO A 391 17.56 24.26 6.68
N LYS A 392 18.23 24.86 5.68
CA LYS A 392 19.67 25.14 5.72
C LYS A 392 20.13 25.89 6.98
N ASN A 393 19.31 26.81 7.50
CA ASN A 393 19.66 27.65 8.65
C ASN A 393 18.87 27.26 9.90
N ASN A 394 18.36 26.02 9.96
CA ASN A 394 17.50 25.53 11.05
C ASN A 394 16.26 26.41 11.32
N LYS A 395 15.87 27.29 10.41
CA LYS A 395 14.75 28.22 10.56
C LYS A 395 13.68 27.98 9.53
N ILE A 396 12.44 28.13 9.94
CA ILE A 396 11.28 28.22 9.04
C ILE A 396 10.44 29.44 9.39
N THR A 397 9.70 29.97 8.42
CA THR A 397 8.64 30.97 8.63
C THR A 397 7.26 30.31 8.50
N VAL A 398 6.32 30.66 9.38
CA VAL A 398 4.90 30.32 9.24
C VAL A 398 4.25 31.19 8.16
N ILE A 399 3.68 30.58 7.12
CA ILE A 399 3.09 31.32 5.98
C ILE A 399 1.57 31.20 5.89
N ASN A 400 0.96 30.27 6.63
CA ASN A 400 -0.49 30.10 6.65
C ASN A 400 -1.19 31.32 7.24
N LYS A 401 -2.28 31.80 6.61
CA LYS A 401 -3.07 32.95 7.09
C LYS A 401 -3.64 32.71 8.50
N LYS A 402 -4.03 31.47 8.82
CA LYS A 402 -4.56 31.07 10.14
C LYS A 402 -3.48 30.64 11.15
N GLY A 403 -2.20 30.85 10.83
CA GLY A 403 -1.10 30.35 11.64
C GLY A 403 -0.92 28.82 11.56
N VAL A 404 -0.04 28.29 12.41
CA VAL A 404 0.27 26.85 12.51
C VAL A 404 0.25 26.42 13.97
N ASN A 405 -0.54 25.40 14.27
CA ASN A 405 -0.57 24.79 15.61
C ASN A 405 0.71 23.98 15.86
N ALA A 406 1.17 24.00 17.10
CA ALA A 406 2.21 23.14 17.65
C ALA A 406 1.62 22.13 18.63
N TYR A 407 2.24 20.96 18.71
CA TYR A 407 1.69 19.77 19.36
C TYR A 407 2.75 19.04 20.16
N LYS A 408 2.36 18.33 21.23
CA LYS A 408 3.32 17.55 22.03
C LYS A 408 3.79 16.28 21.30
N ARG A 409 2.95 15.71 20.42
CA ARG A 409 3.20 14.42 19.77
C ARG A 409 3.38 14.55 18.26
N VAL A 410 4.18 13.65 17.68
CA VAL A 410 4.49 13.61 16.24
C VAL A 410 3.25 13.40 15.35
N ASN A 411 2.23 12.70 15.84
CA ASN A 411 0.95 12.52 15.16
C ASN A 411 0.05 13.79 15.18
N LEU A 412 0.56 14.92 15.69
CA LEU A 412 -0.14 16.20 15.86
C LEU A 412 -1.36 16.12 16.79
N THR A 413 -1.24 15.34 17.87
CA THR A 413 -2.20 15.35 18.99
C THR A 413 -1.66 16.16 20.17
N ASN A 414 -2.54 16.54 21.09
CA ASN A 414 -2.23 17.36 22.25
C ASN A 414 -1.66 18.73 21.83
N LYS A 415 -2.52 19.58 21.26
CA LYS A 415 -2.18 20.94 20.86
C LYS A 415 -1.64 21.73 22.06
N VAL A 416 -0.55 22.47 21.84
CA VAL A 416 0.12 23.31 22.85
C VAL A 416 -0.15 24.78 22.59
N THR A 417 0.14 25.26 21.38
CA THR A 417 -0.01 26.67 21.03
C THR A 417 -0.24 26.84 19.52
N ASN A 418 -0.50 28.07 19.07
CA ASN A 418 -0.60 28.44 17.66
C ASN A 418 0.39 29.58 17.35
N TYR A 419 1.24 29.35 16.36
CA TYR A 419 2.17 30.36 15.84
C TYR A 419 1.51 31.15 14.71
N LYS A 420 1.52 32.48 14.83
CA LYS A 420 0.91 33.39 13.85
C LYS A 420 1.71 33.39 12.54
N LYS A 421 1.09 33.88 11.46
CA LYS A 421 1.80 34.11 10.19
C LYS A 421 2.98 35.06 10.42
N GLY A 422 4.12 34.77 9.80
CA GLY A 422 5.36 35.53 9.95
C GLY A 422 6.23 35.08 11.12
N THR A 423 5.74 34.22 12.01
CA THR A 423 6.58 33.69 13.10
C THR A 423 7.73 32.86 12.53
N HIS A 424 8.95 33.20 12.95
CA HIS A 424 10.15 32.41 12.69
C HIS A 424 10.34 31.36 13.78
N LEU A 425 10.57 30.12 13.40
CA LEU A 425 10.71 28.99 14.30
C LEU A 425 12.03 28.27 14.05
N THR A 426 12.75 27.99 15.14
CA THR A 426 13.98 27.20 15.10
C THR A 426 13.65 25.71 15.20
N ILE A 427 14.15 24.95 14.25
CA ILE A 427 13.90 23.54 14.04
C ILE A 427 15.10 22.74 14.53
N LYS A 428 14.82 21.74 15.37
CA LYS A 428 15.80 20.78 15.85
C LYS A 428 16.00 19.64 14.86
N LYS A 429 14.90 19.06 14.38
CA LYS A 429 14.92 17.98 13.38
C LYS A 429 13.63 17.90 12.56
N ILE A 430 13.68 17.22 11.44
CA ILE A 430 12.51 16.78 10.68
C ILE A 430 12.20 15.32 11.02
N VAL A 431 10.92 14.99 11.19
CA VAL A 431 10.45 13.66 11.55
C VAL A 431 9.40 13.20 10.54
N LYS A 432 9.55 11.99 10.02
CA LYS A 432 8.57 11.35 9.13
C LYS A 432 7.45 10.75 9.98
N HIS A 433 6.21 10.91 9.52
CA HIS A 433 5.02 10.30 10.11
C HIS A 433 4.09 9.88 8.98
N ASN A 434 4.03 8.57 8.71
CA ASN A 434 3.38 8.00 7.53
C ASN A 434 3.92 8.66 6.24
N LEU A 435 3.03 9.15 5.38
CA LEU A 435 3.37 9.82 4.10
C LEU A 435 3.59 11.33 4.24
N THR A 436 3.78 11.81 5.47
CA THR A 436 3.88 13.23 5.79
C THR A 436 5.10 13.50 6.67
N THR A 437 5.49 14.76 6.81
CA THR A 437 6.60 15.14 7.70
C THR A 437 6.17 16.20 8.71
N ARG A 438 6.92 16.24 9.81
CA ARG A 438 6.79 17.20 10.91
C ARG A 438 8.15 17.83 11.17
N TYR A 439 8.15 19.07 11.61
CA TYR A 439 9.33 19.65 12.22
C TYR A 439 9.18 19.59 13.73
N GLN A 440 10.22 19.11 14.41
CA GLN A 440 10.36 19.27 15.84
C GLN A 440 11.08 20.59 16.13
N LEU A 441 10.47 21.41 16.96
CA LEU A 441 11.05 22.65 17.47
C LEU A 441 12.09 22.35 18.55
N VAL A 442 12.94 23.34 18.84
CA VAL A 442 13.96 23.22 19.91
C VAL A 442 13.36 22.91 21.29
N ASN A 443 12.14 23.35 21.56
CA ASN A 443 11.38 23.06 22.78
C ASN A 443 10.69 21.69 22.79
N GLY A 444 10.95 20.83 21.80
CA GLY A 444 10.42 19.47 21.72
C GLY A 444 9.05 19.34 21.05
N ASN A 445 8.31 20.44 20.84
CA ASN A 445 7.00 20.42 20.20
C ASN A 445 7.09 20.17 18.68
N TYR A 446 6.01 19.64 18.10
CA TYR A 446 5.91 19.30 16.69
C TYR A 446 4.97 20.23 15.94
N ILE A 447 5.35 20.60 14.73
CA ILE A 447 4.53 21.34 13.77
C ILE A 447 4.53 20.62 12.41
N THR A 448 3.58 20.97 11.54
CA THR A 448 3.48 20.39 10.19
C THR A 448 4.67 20.75 9.30
N GLY A 449 5.15 19.78 8.50
CA GLY A 449 6.12 20.00 7.42
C GLY A 449 5.49 20.39 6.08
N ASN A 450 4.22 20.75 6.05
CA ASN A 450 3.49 21.10 4.83
C ASN A 450 3.97 22.44 4.25
N LYS A 451 4.48 22.42 3.01
CA LYS A 451 5.03 23.58 2.26
C LYS A 451 4.02 24.70 1.98
N LYS A 452 2.71 24.46 2.13
CA LYS A 452 1.68 25.52 2.05
C LYS A 452 1.48 26.25 3.38
N LEU A 453 1.93 25.67 4.48
CA LEU A 453 1.71 26.19 5.84
C LEU A 453 2.98 26.80 6.44
N VAL A 454 4.15 26.27 6.04
CA VAL A 454 5.47 26.76 6.44
C VAL A 454 6.42 26.83 5.25
N ILE A 455 7.48 27.62 5.39
CA ILE A 455 8.57 27.73 4.40
C ILE A 455 9.93 27.75 5.09
N GLN A 456 10.90 27.03 4.53
CA GLN A 456 12.28 27.04 5.04
C GLN A 456 12.97 28.39 4.78
N GLY A 457 13.72 28.86 5.77
CA GLY A 457 14.42 30.15 5.75
C GLY A 457 13.65 31.27 6.43
N ASN A 458 14.21 32.48 6.35
CA ASN A 458 13.57 33.73 6.77
C ASN A 458 12.82 34.29 5.56
N TYR A 459 11.61 33.80 5.33
CA TYR A 459 10.70 34.29 4.29
C TYR A 459 9.89 35.48 4.76
#